data_AF-A0A7J2V028-F1
#
_entry.id   AF-A0A7J2V028-F1
#
_cell.length_a   1.000
_cell.length_b   1.000
_cell.length_c   1.000
_cell.angle_alpha   90.00
_cell.angle_beta   90.00
_cell.angle_gamma   90.00
#
_symmetry.space_group_name_H-M   'P 1'
#
loop_
_entity.id
_entity.type
_entity.pdbx_description
1 polymer ?
#
loop_
_entity_poly.entity_id
_entity_poly.type
_entity_poly.pdbx_seq_one_letter_code
_entity_poly.pdbx_strand_id
1 'polypeptide(L)'
;MGSNSPILRILDRILWNKLTITSSQAIYLSPFIKTSLHSRGRSASGIPLGRVINSGRNIFWNPNISMSPHVVVVGPTGSGKTETLLSIATKMNSLYSLTVLMIDVKGDIRSRLERRGYFFNLIDVPRDPLGSLYPYYID
;
A
#
# COMPACT_ATOMS: atom_id res chain seq x y z
N MET A 1 -28.76 33.86 6.65
CA MET A 1 -29.28 32.48 6.43
C MET A 1 -28.12 31.51 6.55
N GLY A 2 -27.81 31.09 7.77
CA GLY A 2 -26.71 30.16 8.05
C GLY A 2 -27.19 28.72 7.89
N SER A 3 -26.47 27.92 7.09
CA SER A 3 -26.76 26.50 6.90
C SER A 3 -26.61 25.73 8.22
N ASN A 4 -27.74 25.44 8.86
CA ASN A 4 -27.84 24.63 10.08
C ASN A 4 -27.69 23.13 9.74
N SER A 5 -26.59 22.73 9.11
CA SER A 5 -26.32 21.30 8.96
C SER A 5 -25.62 20.75 10.22
N PRO A 6 -26.18 19.72 10.88
CA PRO A 6 -25.57 19.11 12.06
C PRO A 6 -24.15 18.59 11.80
N ILE A 7 -23.88 18.21 10.56
CA ILE A 7 -22.58 17.71 10.09
C ILE A 7 -21.51 18.80 10.15
N LEU A 8 -21.82 20.04 9.73
CA LEU A 8 -20.86 21.15 9.80
C LEU A 8 -20.50 21.50 11.25
N ARG A 9 -21.46 21.46 12.18
CA ARG A 9 -21.20 21.70 13.62
C ARG A 9 -20.31 20.62 14.25
N ILE A 10 -20.46 19.36 13.82
CA ILE A 10 -19.62 18.25 14.29
C ILE A 10 -18.19 18.40 13.77
N LEU A 11 -18.04 18.75 12.49
CA LEU A 11 -16.73 18.99 11.87
C LEU A 11 -16.00 20.15 12.55
N ASP A 12 -16.68 21.28 12.78
CA ASP A 12 -16.11 22.43 13.50
C ASP A 12 -15.67 22.03 14.92
N ARG A 13 -16.46 21.23 15.63
CA ARG A 13 -16.13 20.80 16.99
C ARG A 13 -14.92 19.83 17.05
N ILE A 14 -14.72 19.03 16.01
CA ILE A 14 -13.57 18.11 15.86
C ILE A 14 -12.29 18.87 15.49
N LEU A 15 -12.40 19.92 14.66
CA LEU A 15 -11.25 20.66 14.17
C LEU A 15 -10.68 21.65 15.21
N TRP A 16 -11.51 22.17 16.12
CA TRP A 16 -11.10 23.19 17.09
C TRP A 16 -10.60 22.66 18.43
N ASN A 17 -10.95 21.43 18.83
CA ASN A 17 -10.49 20.85 20.10
C ASN A 17 -9.31 19.90 19.88
N LYS A 18 -8.16 20.20 20.52
CA LYS A 18 -6.90 19.43 20.44
C LYS A 18 -6.98 17.97 20.94
N LEU A 19 -8.14 17.52 21.41
CA LEU A 19 -8.40 16.15 21.86
C LEU A 19 -9.77 15.66 21.35
N THR A 20 -9.75 14.79 20.35
CA THR A 20 -10.92 14.12 19.80
C THR A 20 -10.94 12.68 20.33
N ILE A 21 -11.85 12.38 21.25
CA ILE A 21 -12.11 11.02 21.71
C ILE A 21 -13.19 10.44 20.81
N THR A 22 -12.86 9.36 20.10
CA THR A 22 -13.79 8.64 19.23
C THR A 22 -13.71 7.15 19.52
N SER A 23 -14.79 6.41 19.28
CA SER A 23 -14.77 4.95 19.41
C SER A 23 -13.89 4.36 18.30
N SER A 24 -13.26 3.22 18.56
CA SER A 24 -12.48 2.48 17.54
C SER A 24 -13.30 2.20 16.26
N GLN A 25 -14.62 2.13 16.40
CA GLN A 25 -15.57 1.88 15.33
C GLN A 25 -15.87 3.10 14.45
N ALA A 26 -15.63 4.33 14.93
CA ALA A 26 -15.88 5.54 14.14
C ALA A 26 -14.99 5.65 12.90
N ILE A 27 -13.88 4.89 12.87
CA ILE A 27 -12.98 4.76 11.72
C ILE A 27 -13.70 4.16 10.50
N TYR A 28 -14.73 3.34 10.70
CA TYR A 28 -15.50 2.74 9.61
C TYR A 28 -16.47 3.72 8.94
N LEU A 29 -16.81 4.83 9.60
CA LEU A 29 -17.83 5.78 9.12
C LEU A 29 -17.26 6.83 8.16
N SER A 30 -15.95 7.06 8.13
CA SER A 30 -15.34 7.99 7.19
C SER A 30 -13.82 7.77 7.04
N PRO A 31 -13.33 7.56 5.81
CA PRO A 31 -11.89 7.59 5.51
C PRO A 31 -11.24 8.91 5.93
N PHE A 32 -11.99 10.02 5.91
CA PHE A 32 -11.47 11.36 6.24
C PHE A 32 -11.20 11.57 7.73
N ILE A 33 -12.01 10.96 8.61
CA ILE A 33 -11.80 10.98 10.07
C ILE A 33 -10.49 10.27 10.42
N LYS A 34 -10.15 9.20 9.68
CA LYS A 34 -8.89 8.48 9.88
C LYS A 34 -7.70 9.33 9.44
N THR A 35 -7.78 10.04 8.32
CA THR A 35 -6.68 10.88 7.82
C THR A 35 -6.33 12.01 8.79
N SER A 36 -7.33 12.62 9.45
CA SER A 36 -7.09 13.65 10.46
C SER A 36 -6.46 13.09 11.75
N LEU A 37 -6.86 11.89 12.18
CA LEU A 37 -6.28 11.18 13.32
C LEU A 37 -4.87 10.61 13.04
N HIS A 38 -4.56 10.28 11.78
CA HIS A 38 -3.27 9.74 11.36
C HIS A 38 -2.12 10.76 11.30
N SER A 39 -2.42 12.04 11.54
CA SER A 39 -1.41 13.10 11.69
C SER A 39 -0.38 12.80 12.80
N ARG A 40 -0.61 11.79 13.64
CA ARG A 40 0.30 11.34 14.72
C ARG A 40 0.97 9.97 14.50
N GLY A 41 0.76 9.32 13.36
CA GLY A 41 1.39 8.03 13.04
C GLY A 41 2.87 8.16 12.71
N ARG A 42 3.71 8.38 13.74
CA ARG A 42 5.18 8.30 13.68
C ARG A 42 5.64 6.85 13.48
N SER A 43 5.26 6.19 12.39
CA SER A 43 5.94 4.92 12.08
C SER A 43 7.31 5.26 11.52
N ALA A 44 8.30 5.40 12.42
CA ALA A 44 9.71 5.53 12.06
C ALA A 44 10.28 4.20 11.52
N SER A 45 9.51 3.12 11.59
CA SER A 45 9.83 1.78 11.12
C SER A 45 8.77 1.26 10.14
N GLY A 46 9.19 0.41 9.21
CA GLY A 46 8.34 -0.18 8.17
C GLY A 46 8.99 -0.19 6.80
N ILE A 47 8.22 -0.57 5.79
CA ILE A 47 8.61 -0.57 4.38
C ILE A 47 8.53 0.87 3.86
N PRO A 48 9.63 1.45 3.35
CA PRO A 48 9.60 2.83 2.87
C PRO A 48 8.78 2.96 1.59
N LEU A 49 7.71 3.75 1.63
CA LEU A 49 6.85 4.02 0.47
C LEU A 49 7.35 5.22 -0.35
N GLY A 50 7.85 6.26 0.33
CA GLY A 50 8.29 7.48 -0.33
C GLY A 50 8.44 8.63 0.65
N ARG A 51 8.26 9.86 0.16
CA ARG A 51 8.37 11.09 0.95
C ARG A 51 7.23 12.05 0.65
N VAL A 52 6.82 12.80 1.66
CA VAL A 52 5.92 13.95 1.49
C VAL A 52 6.67 15.01 0.68
N ILE A 53 6.07 15.49 -0.41
CA ILE A 53 6.74 16.40 -1.36
C ILE A 53 7.20 17.69 -0.66
N ASN A 54 6.31 18.35 0.09
CA ASN A 54 6.58 19.67 0.64
C ASN A 54 7.53 19.67 1.84
N SER A 55 7.51 18.61 2.66
CA SER A 55 8.31 18.53 3.89
C SER A 55 9.52 17.61 3.78
N GLY A 56 9.66 16.86 2.68
CA GLY A 56 10.68 15.83 2.51
C GLY A 56 10.55 14.64 3.48
N ARG A 57 9.51 14.63 4.33
CA ARG A 57 9.34 13.63 5.38
C ARG A 57 9.11 12.25 4.78
N ASN A 58 9.92 11.27 5.17
CA ASN A 58 9.75 9.88 4.76
C ASN A 58 8.45 9.28 5.31
N ILE A 59 7.79 8.47 4.47
CA ILE A 59 6.58 7.73 4.77
C ILE A 59 6.89 6.25 4.70
N PHE A 60 6.54 5.54 5.77
CA PHE A 60 6.71 4.10 5.91
C PHE A 60 5.36 3.43 6.09
N TRP A 61 5.22 2.23 5.54
CA TRP A 61 4.09 1.35 5.77
C TRP A 61 4.54 0.14 6.58
N ASN A 62 3.86 -0.14 7.68
CA ASN A 62 4.14 -1.31 8.52
C ASN A 62 2.90 -2.23 8.52
N PRO A 63 2.94 -3.39 7.84
CA PRO A 63 1.81 -4.29 7.74
C PRO A 63 1.39 -4.90 9.08
N ASN A 64 2.31 -5.01 10.04
CA ASN A 64 2.06 -5.67 11.33
C ASN A 64 1.24 -4.81 12.30
N ILE A 65 1.26 -3.49 12.13
CA ILE A 65 0.52 -2.54 12.98
C ILE A 65 -0.59 -1.80 12.21
N SER A 66 -0.67 -2.00 10.90
CA SER A 66 -1.72 -1.44 10.08
C SER A 66 -3.03 -2.17 10.36
N MET A 67 -4.16 -1.46 10.31
CA MET A 67 -5.50 -2.09 10.44
C MET A 67 -5.74 -3.23 9.45
N SER A 68 -5.11 -3.16 8.28
CA SER A 68 -5.10 -4.22 7.29
C SER A 68 -3.73 -4.22 6.59
N PRO A 69 -3.12 -5.39 6.36
CA PRO A 69 -1.91 -5.53 5.57
C PRO A 69 -2.19 -5.57 4.06
N HIS A 70 -3.46 -5.59 3.63
CA HIS A 70 -3.82 -5.62 2.22
C HIS A 70 -3.83 -4.21 1.64
N VAL A 71 -3.19 -4.06 0.47
CA VAL A 71 -3.02 -2.77 -0.21
C VAL A 71 -3.54 -2.86 -1.64
N VAL A 72 -4.24 -1.81 -2.08
CA VAL A 72 -4.66 -1.64 -3.47
C VAL A 72 -3.92 -0.43 -4.04
N VAL A 73 -3.29 -0.60 -5.20
CA VAL A 73 -2.60 0.48 -5.92
C VAL A 73 -3.35 0.79 -7.21
N VAL A 74 -3.97 1.97 -7.28
CA VAL A 74 -4.82 2.40 -8.41
C VAL A 74 -4.25 3.66 -9.06
N GLY A 75 -4.42 3.78 -10.37
CA GLY A 75 -3.97 4.92 -11.16
C GLY A 75 -3.97 4.62 -12.66
N PRO A 76 -3.87 5.63 -13.54
CA PRO A 76 -3.83 5.43 -15.00
C PRO A 76 -2.55 4.72 -15.45
N THR A 77 -2.50 4.29 -16.71
CA THR A 77 -1.26 3.77 -17.32
C THR A 77 -0.16 4.83 -17.27
N GLY A 78 1.08 4.41 -17.00
CA GLY A 78 2.21 5.32 -16.86
C GLY A 78 2.33 6.03 -15.51
N SER A 79 1.34 5.90 -14.59
CA SER A 79 1.37 6.57 -13.28
C SER A 79 2.36 5.97 -12.26
N GLY A 80 3.15 4.96 -12.65
CA GLY A 80 4.13 4.33 -11.77
C GLY A 80 3.61 3.18 -10.90
N LYS A 81 2.40 2.63 -11.13
CA LYS A 81 1.87 1.49 -10.31
C LYS A 81 2.83 0.32 -10.18
N THR A 82 3.33 -0.20 -11.32
CA THR A 82 4.30 -1.31 -11.35
C THR A 82 5.57 -0.95 -10.60
N GLU A 83 6.02 0.30 -10.72
CA GLU A 83 7.22 0.77 -10.06
C GLU A 83 7.07 0.85 -8.54
N THR A 84 5.91 1.33 -8.09
CA THR A 84 5.54 1.37 -6.67
C THR A 84 5.50 -0.03 -6.08
N LEU A 85 4.84 -0.99 -6.76
CA LEU A 85 4.76 -2.38 -6.31
C LEU A 85 6.13 -3.05 -6.28
N LEU A 86 6.96 -2.85 -7.32
CA LEU A 86 8.33 -3.37 -7.35
C LEU A 86 9.17 -2.81 -6.21
N SER A 87 9.10 -1.50 -5.97
CA SER A 87 9.82 -0.84 -4.87
C SER A 87 9.44 -1.41 -3.51
N ILE A 88 8.12 -1.58 -3.25
CA ILE A 88 7.62 -2.18 -2.01
C ILE A 88 8.15 -3.60 -1.87
N ALA A 89 7.96 -4.42 -2.89
CA ALA A 89 8.35 -5.83 -2.86
C ALA A 89 9.85 -6.05 -2.67
N THR A 90 10.70 -5.34 -3.42
CA THR A 90 12.15 -5.52 -3.28
C THR A 90 12.64 -5.05 -1.91
N LYS A 91 12.02 -4.01 -1.33
CA LYS A 91 12.30 -3.58 0.06
C LYS A 91 11.79 -4.57 1.10
N MET A 92 10.63 -5.20 0.88
CA MET A 92 10.13 -6.26 1.75
C MET A 92 11.10 -7.43 1.79
N ASN A 93 11.63 -7.83 0.64
CA ASN A 93 12.63 -8.88 0.57
C ASN A 93 13.98 -8.43 1.19
N SER A 94 14.51 -7.26 0.83
CA SER A 94 15.86 -6.87 1.25
C SER A 94 15.96 -6.42 2.71
N LEU A 95 14.93 -5.77 3.26
CA LEU A 95 14.96 -5.25 4.64
C LEU A 95 14.43 -6.24 5.66
N TYR A 96 13.56 -7.16 5.25
CA TYR A 96 12.83 -8.06 6.16
C TYR A 96 12.93 -9.54 5.78
N SER A 97 13.71 -9.89 4.74
CA SER A 97 13.89 -11.26 4.26
C SER A 97 12.57 -11.97 3.94
N LEU A 98 11.55 -11.21 3.52
CA LEU A 98 10.25 -11.76 3.18
C LEU A 98 10.28 -12.39 1.78
N THR A 99 9.68 -13.57 1.66
CA THR A 99 9.39 -14.17 0.35
C THR A 99 8.31 -13.37 -0.35
N VAL A 100 8.59 -12.94 -1.58
CA VAL A 100 7.64 -12.20 -2.42
C VAL A 100 7.26 -13.07 -3.61
N LEU A 101 5.96 -13.29 -3.79
CA LEU A 101 5.39 -13.83 -5.02
C LEU A 101 4.83 -12.68 -5.86
N MET A 102 5.28 -12.58 -7.12
CA MET A 102 4.75 -11.63 -8.09
C MET A 102 4.06 -12.37 -9.22
N ILE A 103 2.84 -11.94 -9.57
CA ILE A 103 2.10 -12.44 -10.73
C ILE A 103 2.17 -11.38 -11.81
N ASP A 104 2.93 -11.65 -12.87
CA ASP A 104 3.18 -10.70 -13.94
C ASP A 104 2.31 -10.98 -15.17
N VAL A 105 1.14 -10.37 -15.21
CA VAL A 105 0.21 -10.49 -16.35
C VAL A 105 0.73 -9.76 -17.59
N LYS A 106 1.55 -8.71 -17.42
CA LYS A 106 2.02 -7.87 -18.53
C LYS A 106 3.35 -8.37 -19.13
N GLY A 107 4.12 -9.13 -18.35
CA GLY A 107 5.44 -9.64 -18.75
C GLY A 107 6.56 -8.61 -18.65
N ASP A 108 6.37 -7.48 -17.98
CA ASP A 108 7.38 -6.42 -17.87
C ASP A 108 8.13 -6.38 -16.53
N ILE A 109 7.80 -7.25 -15.57
CA ILE A 109 8.47 -7.33 -14.26
C ILE A 109 9.84 -7.97 -14.39
N ARG A 110 9.96 -9.09 -15.12
CA ARG A 110 11.22 -9.84 -15.30
C ARG A 110 12.37 -8.91 -15.73
N SER A 111 12.19 -8.24 -16.86
CA SER A 111 13.23 -7.36 -17.43
C SER A 111 13.59 -6.18 -16.52
N ARG A 112 12.65 -5.72 -15.67
CA ARG A 112 12.90 -4.65 -14.70
C ARG A 112 13.72 -5.13 -13.51
N LEU A 113 13.47 -6.35 -13.02
CA LEU A 113 14.25 -6.95 -11.95
C LEU A 113 15.68 -7.27 -12.42
N GLU A 114 15.82 -7.86 -13.62
CA GLU A 114 17.12 -8.14 -14.25
C GLU A 114 17.96 -6.87 -14.40
N ARG A 115 17.37 -5.79 -14.94
CA ARG A 115 18.06 -4.50 -15.11
C ARG A 115 18.58 -3.89 -13.80
N ARG A 116 17.95 -4.24 -12.67
CA ARG A 116 18.31 -3.75 -11.34
C ARG A 116 19.23 -4.70 -10.59
N GLY A 117 19.59 -5.83 -11.18
CA GLY A 117 20.45 -6.84 -10.55
C GLY A 117 19.78 -7.59 -9.39
N TYR A 118 18.44 -7.71 -9.38
CA TYR A 118 17.77 -8.57 -8.41
C TYR A 118 17.79 -10.02 -8.87
N PHE A 119 18.10 -10.92 -7.96
CA PHE A 119 17.93 -12.36 -8.16
C PHE A 119 16.48 -12.76 -7.85
N PHE A 120 15.91 -13.60 -8.70
CA PHE A 120 14.55 -14.12 -8.53
C PHE A 120 14.42 -15.49 -9.19
N ASN A 121 13.46 -16.28 -8.70
CA ASN A 121 13.04 -17.50 -9.36
C ASN A 121 11.88 -17.16 -10.31
N LEU A 122 11.98 -17.60 -11.56
CA LEU A 122 10.92 -17.46 -12.54
C LEU A 122 10.15 -18.77 -12.61
N ILE A 123 8.82 -18.66 -12.58
CA ILE A 123 7.89 -19.75 -12.90
C ILE A 123 7.07 -19.26 -14.09
N ASP A 124 7.28 -19.88 -15.24
CA ASP A 124 6.60 -19.64 -16.49
C ASP A 124 5.54 -20.73 -16.68
N VAL A 125 4.30 -20.47 -16.26
CA VAL A 125 3.24 -21.49 -16.17
C VAL A 125 3.09 -22.34 -17.44
N PRO A 126 3.10 -21.79 -18.67
CA PRO A 126 3.06 -22.60 -19.89
C PRO A 126 4.24 -23.57 -20.08
N ARG A 127 5.40 -23.27 -19.50
CA ARG A 127 6.65 -24.00 -19.71
C ARG A 127 7.08 -24.85 -18.51
N ASP A 128 6.69 -24.42 -17.32
CA ASP A 128 7.07 -25.03 -16.06
C ASP A 128 5.92 -25.88 -15.51
N PRO A 129 6.07 -27.21 -15.42
CA PRO A 129 5.02 -28.08 -14.91
C PRO A 129 4.78 -27.83 -13.42
N LEU A 130 3.62 -27.28 -13.10
CA LEU A 130 3.10 -27.06 -11.74
C LEU A 130 2.43 -28.31 -11.14
N GLY A 131 2.96 -29.50 -11.45
CA GLY A 131 2.44 -30.77 -10.95
C GLY A 131 0.98 -31.03 -11.36
N SER A 132 0.09 -31.19 -10.38
CA SER A 132 -1.32 -31.52 -10.61
C SER A 132 -2.10 -30.46 -11.37
N LEU A 133 -1.57 -29.23 -11.47
CA LEU A 133 -2.19 -28.18 -12.26
C LEU A 133 -1.89 -28.29 -13.76
N TYR A 134 -0.91 -29.10 -14.16
CA TYR A 134 -0.47 -29.26 -15.56
C TYR A 134 -1.60 -29.47 -16.59
N PRO A 135 -2.64 -30.29 -16.32
CA PRO A 135 -3.71 -30.50 -17.28
C PRO A 135 -4.61 -29.28 -17.55
N TYR A 136 -4.49 -28.18 -16.78
CA TYR A 136 -5.41 -27.04 -16.85
C TYR A 136 -4.89 -25.83 -17.64
N TYR A 137 -3.65 -25.87 -18.13
CA TYR A 137 -3.03 -24.75 -18.86
C TYR A 137 -2.12 -25.18 -20.01
N ILE A 138 -2.15 -26.46 -20.37
CA ILE A 138 -1.55 -27.02 -21.58
C ILE A 138 -2.72 -27.33 -22.51
N ASP A 139 -2.77 -26.69 -23.67
CA ASP A 139 -3.65 -27.07 -24.79
C ASP A 139 -3.02 -28.20 -25.61
#